data_AF-A0A4R4RPY1-F1
#
_entry.id   AF-A0A4R4RPY1-F1
#
_cell.length_a   1.000
_cell.length_b   1.000
_cell.length_c   1.000
_cell.angle_alpha   90.00
_cell.angle_beta   90.00
_cell.angle_gamma   90.00
#
_symmetry.space_group_name_H-M   'P 1'
#
loop_
_entity.id
_entity.type
_entity.pdbx_description
1 polymer ?
#
loop_
_entity_poly.entity_id
_entity_poly.type
_entity_poly.pdbx_seq_one_letter_code
_entity_poly.pdbx_strand_id
1 'polypeptide(L)'
;MDVPVTEARAQFADLVNRVAYTGDPVRLTRRGRVMAALVSPEDLELLELVRSRRLDLTQAQQPAQQAERPQAAPMRIAAEYRPPGFRH
;
A
#
# COMPACT_ATOMS: atom_id res chain seq x y z
N MET A 1 1.78 -24.30 12.78
CA MET A 1 2.15 -24.76 14.14
C MET A 1 2.37 -23.54 15.03
N ASP A 2 1.97 -23.57 16.31
CA ASP A 2 2.25 -22.51 17.28
C ASP A 2 3.36 -22.93 18.25
N VAL A 3 4.41 -22.11 18.38
CA VAL A 3 5.59 -22.40 19.21
C VAL A 3 5.88 -21.21 20.12
N PRO A 4 6.01 -21.40 21.45
CA PRO A 4 6.46 -20.35 22.35
C PRO A 4 7.85 -19.83 21.96
N VAL A 5 8.08 -18.51 22.02
CA VAL A 5 9.37 -17.90 21.65
C VAL A 5 10.55 -18.48 22.46
N THR A 6 10.31 -18.82 23.73
CA THR A 6 11.34 -19.45 24.59
C THR A 6 11.77 -20.81 24.04
N GLU A 7 10.83 -21.61 23.58
CA GLU A 7 11.09 -22.91 22.98
C GLU A 7 11.72 -22.75 21.59
N ALA A 8 11.21 -21.84 20.77
CA ALA A 8 11.73 -21.58 19.43
C ALA A 8 13.21 -21.16 19.43
N ARG A 9 13.70 -20.49 20.48
CA ARG A 9 15.14 -20.16 20.61
C ARG A 9 16.02 -21.41 20.70
N ALA A 10 15.56 -22.46 21.39
CA ALA A 10 16.36 -23.66 21.60
C ALA A 10 16.50 -24.50 20.32
N GLN A 11 15.51 -24.45 19.43
CA GLN A 11 15.43 -25.25 18.21
C GLN A 11 15.33 -24.38 16.94
N PHE A 12 15.90 -23.17 16.99
CA PHE A 12 15.69 -22.18 15.93
C PHE A 12 16.15 -22.68 14.55
N ALA A 13 17.33 -23.31 14.50
CA ALA A 13 17.88 -23.85 13.26
C ALA A 13 16.95 -24.91 12.64
N ASP A 14 16.41 -25.82 13.45
CA ASP A 14 15.52 -26.88 12.98
C ASP A 14 14.20 -26.31 12.45
N LEU A 15 13.64 -25.30 13.14
CA LEU A 15 12.43 -24.62 12.68
C LEU A 15 12.65 -23.89 11.35
N VAL A 16 13.78 -23.19 11.19
CA VAL A 16 14.13 -22.50 9.94
C VAL A 16 14.29 -23.51 8.80
N ASN A 17 15.07 -24.57 9.01
CA ASN A 17 15.25 -25.61 8.01
C ASN A 17 13.91 -26.24 7.62
N ARG A 18 13.09 -26.60 8.60
CA ARG A 18 11.76 -27.17 8.34
C ARG A 18 10.90 -26.24 7.49
N VAL A 19 10.83 -24.95 7.84
CA VAL A 19 10.04 -23.97 7.08
C VAL A 19 10.59 -23.81 5.66
N ALA A 20 11.90 -23.77 5.49
CA ALA A 20 12.54 -23.65 4.19
C ALA A 20 12.29 -24.86 3.27
N TYR A 21 12.26 -26.08 3.83
CA TYR A 21 12.10 -27.31 3.04
C TYR A 21 10.67 -27.81 2.92
N THR A 22 9.84 -27.59 3.94
CA THR A 22 8.44 -28.07 3.97
C THR A 22 7.49 -27.01 3.43
N GLY A 23 7.84 -25.73 3.51
CA GLY A 23 6.93 -24.61 3.23
C GLY A 23 5.91 -24.33 4.34
N ASP A 24 5.81 -25.21 5.35
CA ASP A 24 4.83 -25.08 6.43
C ASP A 24 5.17 -23.91 7.38
N PRO A 25 4.29 -22.91 7.55
CA PRO A 25 4.58 -21.77 8.40
C PRO A 25 4.49 -22.09 9.90
N VAL A 26 5.41 -21.50 10.67
CA VAL A 26 5.48 -21.64 12.14
C VAL A 26 5.18 -20.29 12.78
N ARG A 27 4.19 -20.25 13.66
CA ARG A 27 3.77 -19.07 14.41
C ARG A 27 4.50 -19.03 15.75
N LEU A 28 5.17 -17.93 16.02
CA LEU A 28 5.87 -17.69 17.28
C LEU A 28 4.96 -16.96 18.25
N THR A 29 4.80 -17.54 19.45
CA THR A 29 3.87 -17.02 20.46
C THR A 29 4.59 -16.55 21.72
N ARG A 30 4.03 -15.52 22.35
CA ARG A 30 4.42 -15.07 23.70
C ARG A 30 3.16 -14.88 24.52
N ARG A 31 3.08 -15.56 25.67
CA ARG A 31 1.90 -15.53 26.56
C ARG A 31 0.59 -15.84 25.81
N GLY A 32 0.63 -16.84 24.90
CA GLY A 32 -0.52 -17.26 24.10
C GLY A 32 -0.92 -16.31 22.95
N ARG A 33 -0.18 -15.24 22.70
CA ARG A 33 -0.41 -14.32 21.57
C ARG A 33 0.63 -14.54 20.48
N VAL A 34 0.21 -14.60 19.22
CA VAL A 34 1.11 -14.67 18.05
C VAL A 34 1.82 -13.34 17.88
N MET A 35 3.16 -13.36 17.89
CA MET A 35 4.01 -12.18 17.77
C MET A 35 4.72 -12.10 16.42
N ALA A 36 5.09 -13.24 15.86
CA ALA A 36 5.78 -13.35 14.58
C ALA A 36 5.44 -14.69 13.93
N ALA A 37 5.79 -14.85 12.65
CA ALA A 37 5.73 -16.13 11.96
C ALA A 37 6.99 -16.31 11.13
N LEU A 38 7.50 -17.55 11.12
CA LEU A 38 8.49 -18.01 10.16
C LEU A 38 7.74 -18.55 8.94
N VAL A 39 8.13 -18.07 7.77
CA VAL A 39 7.58 -18.45 6.46
C VAL A 39 8.74 -18.77 5.52
N SER A 40 8.47 -19.54 4.46
CA SER A 40 9.49 -19.80 3.46
C SER A 40 9.79 -18.51 2.66
N PRO A 41 10.95 -18.44 1.97
CA PRO A 41 11.26 -17.29 1.12
C PRO A 41 10.19 -17.01 0.05
N GLU A 42 9.65 -18.06 -0.57
CA GLU A 42 8.66 -17.97 -1.64
C GLU A 42 7.34 -17.39 -1.10
N ASP A 43 6.91 -17.85 0.07
CA ASP A 43 5.73 -17.32 0.76
C ASP A 43 5.92 -15.86 1.18
N LEU A 44 7.13 -15.49 1.61
CA LEU A 44 7.45 -14.11 1.95
C LEU A 44 7.30 -13.19 0.72
N GLU A 45 7.84 -13.59 -0.43
CA GLU A 45 7.70 -12.84 -1.68
C GLU A 45 6.23 -12.66 -2.09
N LEU A 46 5.42 -13.72 -1.97
CA LEU A 46 3.99 -13.65 -2.27
C LEU A 46 3.27 -12.68 -1.32
N LEU A 47 3.60 -12.72 -0.02
CA LEU A 47 3.02 -11.82 0.98
C LEU A 47 3.41 -10.36 0.73
N GLU A 48 4.64 -10.10 0.31
CA GLU A 48 5.12 -8.78 -0.07
C GLU A 48 4.39 -8.24 -1.30
N LEU A 49 4.22 -9.06 -2.34
CA LEU A 49 3.47 -8.68 -3.54
C LEU A 49 2.01 -8.30 -3.21
N VAL A 50 1.34 -9.10 -2.38
CA VAL A 50 -0.04 -8.85 -1.95
C VAL A 50 -0.11 -7.57 -1.09
N ARG A 51 0.87 -7.35 -0.21
CA ARG A 51 0.94 -6.14 0.62
C ARG A 51 1.09 -4.88 -0.22
N SER A 52 2.00 -4.88 -1.20
CA SER A 52 2.22 -3.76 -2.10
C SER A 52 0.95 -3.36 -2.85
N ARG A 53 0.26 -4.33 -3.46
CA ARG A 53 -1.01 -4.07 -4.17
C ARG A 53 -2.10 -3.47 -3.28
N ARG A 54 -2.18 -3.89 -2.00
CA ARG A 54 -3.15 -3.31 -1.05
C ARG A 54 -2.83 -1.86 -0.69
N LEU A 55 -1.55 -1.51 -0.57
CA LEU A 55 -1.12 -0.15 -0.28
C LEU A 55 -1.50 0.80 -1.43
N ASP A 56 -1.30 0.37 -2.69
CA ASP A 56 -1.67 1.16 -3.87
C ASP A 56 -3.16 1.52 -3.88
N LEU A 57 -4.03 0.55 -3.58
CA LEU A 57 -5.48 0.76 -3.51
C LEU A 57 -5.88 1.71 -2.37
N THR A 58 -5.18 1.64 -1.24
CA THR A 58 -5.48 2.48 -0.06
C THR A 58 -5.02 3.93 -0.29
N GLN A 59 -3.89 4.13 -0.99
CA GLN A 59 -3.41 5.47 -1.36
C GLN A 59 -4.30 6.12 -2.42
N ALA A 60 -4.80 5.36 -3.41
CA ALA A 60 -5.75 5.87 -4.38
C ALA A 60 -7.10 6.32 -3.75
N GLN A 61 -7.42 5.83 -2.55
CA GLN A 61 -8.60 6.21 -1.78
C GLN A 61 -8.37 7.39 -0.83
N GLN A 62 -7.18 7.99 -0.78
CA GLN A 62 -6.99 9.29 -0.13
C GLN A 62 -7.37 10.38 -1.14
N PRO A 63 -8.57 11.00 -1.06
CA PRO A 63 -8.85 12.14 -1.89
C PRO A 63 -7.86 13.23 -1.48
N ALA A 64 -7.10 13.72 -2.46
CA ALA A 64 -6.22 14.86 -2.30
C ALA A 64 -6.99 16.01 -1.61
N GLN A 65 -6.75 16.18 -0.31
CA GLN A 65 -7.05 17.43 0.39
C GLN A 65 -6.03 18.48 -0.03
N GLN A 66 -6.01 18.81 -1.32
CA GLN A 66 -5.37 19.99 -1.88
C GLN A 66 -6.28 20.52 -2.97
N ALA A 67 -7.44 20.98 -2.53
CA ALA A 67 -8.28 21.87 -3.31
C ALA A 67 -7.93 23.33 -2.97
N GLU A 68 -6.70 23.74 -3.24
CA GLU A 68 -6.41 25.16 -3.49
C GLU A 68 -6.41 25.34 -5.01
N ARG A 69 -7.62 25.41 -5.56
CA ARG A 69 -7.86 25.76 -6.96
C ARG A 69 -7.39 27.21 -7.19
N PRO A 70 -6.63 27.52 -8.25
CA PRO A 70 -6.41 28.91 -8.62
C PRO A 70 -7.76 29.54 -8.97
N GLN A 71 -8.06 30.67 -8.34
CA GLN A 71 -9.29 31.42 -8.52
C GLN A 71 -9.33 31.96 -9.96
N ALA A 72 -10.04 31.26 -10.84
CA ALA A 72 -10.32 31.75 -12.18
C ALA A 72 -11.26 32.97 -12.06
N ALA A 73 -10.69 34.16 -12.20
CA ALA A 73 -11.48 35.39 -12.28
C ALA A 73 -12.43 35.32 -13.50
N PRO A 74 -13.69 35.77 -13.38
CA PRO A 74 -14.62 35.73 -14.50
C PRO A 74 -14.21 36.73 -15.57
N MET A 75 -13.84 36.22 -16.75
CA MET A 75 -13.52 37.01 -17.93
C MET A 75 -14.79 37.73 -18.42
N ARG A 76 -14.85 39.05 -18.28
CA ARG A 76 -15.89 39.88 -18.90
C ARG A 76 -15.50 40.15 -20.35
N ILE A 77 -16.10 39.44 -21.28
CA ILE A 77 -15.95 39.69 -22.72
C ILE A 77 -16.81 40.91 -23.06
N ALA A 78 -16.17 42.05 -23.34
CA ALA A 78 -16.80 43.20 -24.00
C ALA A 78 -16.49 43.11 -25.50
N ALA A 79 -17.48 42.75 -26.30
CA ALA A 79 -17.41 42.90 -27.74
C ALA A 79 -18.22 44.13 -28.15
N GLU A 80 -17.56 45.27 -28.34
CA GLU A 80 -18.17 46.40 -29.05
C GLU A 80 -18.12 46.11 -30.55
N TYR A 81 -19.29 45.86 -31.13
CA TYR A 81 -19.46 45.74 -32.58
C TYR A 81 -19.42 47.14 -33.21
N ARG A 82 -18.37 47.43 -33.98
CA ARG A 82 -18.28 48.61 -34.84
C ARG A 82 -18.60 48.20 -36.28
N PRO A 83 -19.69 48.68 -36.89
CA PRO A 83 -19.98 48.37 -38.29
C PRO A 83 -18.99 49.12 -39.21
N PRO A 84 -18.49 48.48 -40.28
CA PRO A 84 -17.66 49.15 -41.28
C PRO A 84 -18.54 50.04 -42.15
N GLY A 85 -18.30 51.36 -42.09
CA GLY A 85 -18.90 52.31 -43.03
C GLY A 85 -18.30 52.11 -44.42
N PHE A 86 -19.12 51.73 -45.39
CA PHE A 86 -18.78 51.80 -46.80
C PHE A 86 -19.48 53.01 -47.43
N ARG A 87 -18.65 53.92 -47.95
CA ARG A 87 -19.04 55.04 -48.82
C ARG A 87 -19.43 54.51 -50.21
N HIS A 88 -20.40 55.15 -50.82
CA HIS A 88 -20.45 55.37 -52.27
C HIS A 88 -20.30 56.87 -52.54
#